data_AF-A0A2V5TMQ4-F1
#
_entry.id   AF-A0A2V5TMQ4-F1
#
_cell.length_a   1.000
_cell.length_b   1.000
_cell.length_c   1.000
_cell.angle_alpha   90.00
_cell.angle_beta   90.00
_cell.angle_gamma   90.00
#
_symmetry.space_group_name_H-M   'P 1'
#
loop_
_entity.id
_entity.type
_entity.pdbx_description
1 polymer ?
#
loop_
_entity_poly.entity_id
_entity_poly.type
_entity_poly.pdbx_seq_one_letter_code
_entity_poly.pdbx_strand_id
1 'polypeptide(L)' 'MRRLRYSVAVSMDGFIAGPDGEYDWIIMDPSFEFERFFKEFDTLLMGRRTYEFTAKVGGPTKNSKKRAKAPAPTSRAHL' A
#
# COMPACT_ATOMS: atom_id res chain seq x y z
N MET A 1 23.30 -13.15 7.61
CA MET A 1 23.23 -11.99 6.68
C MET A 1 21.77 -11.64 6.47
N ARG A 2 21.33 -10.43 6.82
CA ARG A 2 19.95 -9.98 6.56
C ARG A 2 19.80 -9.62 5.08
N ARG A 3 18.64 -9.93 4.47
CA ARG A 3 18.35 -9.62 3.06
C ARG A 3 17.46 -8.39 2.99
N LEU A 4 17.74 -7.51 2.04
CA LEU A 4 16.85 -6.42 1.68
C LEU A 4 15.92 -6.89 0.55
N ARG A 5 14.60 -6.77 0.72
CA ARG A 5 13.62 -7.00 -0.35
C ARG A 5 12.92 -5.67 -0.66
N TYR A 6 12.92 -5.30 -1.94
CA TYR A 6 12.12 -4.20 -2.45
C TYR A 6 10.83 -4.78 -3.03
N SER A 7 9.68 -4.35 -2.51
CA SER A 7 8.36 -4.80 -2.95
C SER A 7 7.40 -3.63 -2.92
N VAL A 8 6.87 -3.29 -4.09
CA VAL A 8 5.95 -2.16 -4.32
C VAL A 8 4.94 -2.55 -5.40
N ALA A 9 3.76 -1.95 -5.36
CA ALA A 9 2.90 -1.93 -6.54
C ALA A 9 3.52 -1.00 -7.59
N VAL A 10 3.44 -1.37 -8.86
CA VAL A 10 3.93 -0.58 -9.98
C VAL A 10 2.93 -0.67 -11.13
N SER A 11 2.71 0.43 -11.82
CA SER A 11 1.94 0.47 -13.04
C SER A 11 2.70 -0.27 -14.16
N MET A 12 2.00 -0.60 -15.25
CA MET A 12 2.59 -1.32 -16.39
C MET A 12 3.75 -0.55 -17.04
N ASP A 13 3.68 0.79 -17.01
CA ASP A 13 4.69 1.72 -17.51
C ASP A 13 5.75 2.12 -16.47
N GLY A 14 5.74 1.51 -15.28
CA GLY A 14 6.85 1.59 -14.32
C GLY A 14 6.72 2.67 -13.24
N PHE A 15 5.56 3.32 -13.10
CA PHE A 15 5.33 4.35 -12.09
C PHE A 15 4.73 3.77 -10.81
N ILE A 16 5.08 4.34 -9.66
CA ILE A 16 4.62 3.91 -8.33
C ILE A 16 3.49 4.81 -7.80
N ALA A 17 3.40 6.04 -8.29
CA ALA A 17 2.36 6.99 -7.96
C ALA A 17 2.07 7.85 -9.19
N GLY A 18 0.85 8.39 -9.27
CA GLY A 18 0.52 9.38 -10.29
C GLY A 18 1.23 10.72 -10.06
N PRO A 19 1.05 11.69 -10.98
CA PRO A 19 1.71 13.00 -10.94
C PRO A 19 1.47 13.78 -9.64
N ASP A 20 0.29 13.61 -9.03
CA ASP A 20 -0.12 14.28 -7.80
C ASP A 20 -0.06 13.35 -6.57
N GLY A 21 0.51 12.14 -6.72
CA GLY A 21 0.69 11.15 -5.64
C GLY A 21 -0.44 10.12 -5.53
N GLU A 22 -1.20 9.91 -6.61
CA GLU A 22 -2.35 9.03 -6.69
C GLU A 22 -1.96 7.55 -6.61
N TYR A 23 -2.83 6.75 -5.98
CA TYR A 23 -2.65 5.32 -5.72
C TYR A 23 -3.95 4.51 -5.87
N ASP A 24 -5.02 5.15 -6.34
CA ASP A 24 -6.35 4.57 -6.57
C ASP A 24 -6.38 3.49 -7.66
N TRP A 25 -5.39 3.50 -8.55
CA TRP A 25 -5.16 2.47 -9.55
C TRP A 25 -4.66 1.14 -8.97
N ILE A 26 -4.21 1.11 -7.70
CA ILE A 26 -3.75 -0.12 -7.05
C ILE A 26 -4.96 -0.98 -6.72
N ILE A 27 -5.10 -2.09 -7.43
CA ILE A 27 -6.15 -3.07 -7.20
C ILE A 27 -5.71 -4.00 -6.06
N MET A 28 -6.52 -4.07 -4.99
CA MET A 28 -6.30 -5.00 -3.90
C MET A 28 -6.82 -6.38 -4.28
N ASP A 29 -5.91 -7.32 -4.52
CA ASP A 29 -6.26 -8.72 -4.72
C ASP A 29 -6.68 -9.35 -3.38
N PRO A 30 -7.93 -9.81 -3.22
CA PRO A 30 -8.39 -10.43 -1.99
C PRO A 30 -7.69 -11.76 -1.67
N SER A 31 -7.05 -12.40 -2.65
CA SER A 31 -6.25 -13.61 -2.45
C SER A 31 -4.84 -13.34 -1.91
N PHE A 32 -4.40 -12.07 -1.93
CA PHE A 32 -3.09 -11.70 -1.43
C PHE A 32 -3.09 -11.57 0.09
N GLU A 33 -2.37 -12.47 0.75
CA GLU A 33 -2.25 -12.54 2.21
C GLU A 33 -1.24 -11.52 2.77
N PHE A 34 -1.60 -10.23 2.76
CA PHE A 34 -0.74 -9.13 3.24
C PHE A 34 -0.18 -9.37 4.65
N GLU A 35 -0.99 -9.92 5.57
CA GLU A 35 -0.55 -10.18 6.95
C GLU A 35 0.59 -11.21 6.99
N ARG A 36 0.52 -12.27 6.19
CA ARG A 36 1.59 -13.28 6.10
C ARG A 36 2.84 -12.69 5.46
N PHE A 37 2.67 -11.92 4.39
CA PHE A 37 3.77 -11.24 3.73
C PHE A 37 4.51 -10.28 4.67
N PHE A 38 3.81 -9.44 5.42
CA PHE A 38 4.44 -8.50 6.35
C PHE A 38 5.12 -9.19 7.53
N LYS A 39 4.66 -10.37 7.96
CA LYS A 39 5.31 -11.17 9.01
C LYS A 39 6.69 -11.70 8.61
N GLU A 40 7.04 -11.71 7.33
CA GLU A 40 8.40 -12.04 6.88
C GLU A 40 9.42 -10.95 7.24
N PHE A 41 8.97 -9.74 7.58
CA PHE A 41 9.83 -8.58 7.81
C PHE A 41 9.76 -8.11 9.26
N ASP A 42 10.93 -7.85 9.82
CA ASP A 42 11.12 -7.25 11.15
C ASP A 42 11.34 -5.73 11.08
N THR A 43 11.62 -5.18 9.89
CA THR A 43 11.89 -3.75 9.69
C THR A 43 11.36 -3.29 8.33
N LEU A 44 10.62 -2.17 8.32
CA LEU A 44 10.20 -1.49 7.10
C LEU A 44 11.05 -0.23 6.88
N LEU A 45 11.65 -0.11 5.70
CA LEU A 45 12.39 1.08 5.28
C LEU A 45 11.56 1.84 4.23
N MET A 46 11.33 3.12 4.47
CA MET A 46 10.53 3.97 3.59
C MET A 46 11.18 5.34 3.44
N GLY A 47 11.03 5.96 2.27
CA GLY A 47 11.37 7.37 2.10
C GLY A 47 10.43 8.28 2.89
N ARG A 48 10.89 9.49 3.23
CA ARG A 48 10.12 10.45 4.05
C ARG A 48 8.68 10.67 3.56
N ARG A 49 8.48 10.89 2.25
CA ARG A 49 7.15 11.12 1.67
C ARG A 49 6.22 9.92 1.90
N THR A 50 6.71 8.71 1.64
CA THR A 50 5.96 7.47 1.88
C THR A 50 5.66 7.24 3.35
N TYR A 51 6.61 7.56 4.23
CA TYR A 51 6.42 7.46 5.69
C TYR A 51 5.32 8.42 6.18
N GLU A 52 5.38 9.69 5.79
CA GLU A 52 4.39 10.71 6.16
C GLU A 52 2.99 10.33 5.65
N PHE A 53 2.89 9.84 4.42
CA PHE A 53 1.63 9.36 3.85
C PHE A 53 1.09 8.16 4.66
N THR A 54 1.90 7.13 4.84
CA THR A 54 1.54 5.91 5.61
C THR A 54 1.09 6.25 7.03
N ALA A 55 1.75 7.21 7.68
CA ALA A 55 1.39 7.66 9.03
C ALA A 55 0.05 8.40 9.10
N LYS A 56 -0.37 9.07 8.01
CA LYS A 56 -1.67 9.74 7.89
C LYS A 56 -2.81 8.75 7.64
N VAL A 57 -2.60 7.77 6.77
CA VAL A 57 -3.63 6.78 6.40
C VAL A 57 -3.75 5.62 7.38
N GLY A 58 -2.99 5.64 8.49
CA GLY A 58 -3.09 4.63 9.55
C GLY A 58 -2.37 3.32 9.20
N GLY A 59 -1.28 3.41 8.44
CA GLY A 59 -0.48 2.25 8.06
C GLY A 59 0.09 1.46 9.26
N PRO A 60 0.80 0.36 8.99
CA PRO A 60 1.08 -0.71 9.96
C PRO A 60 1.89 -0.28 11.20
N THR A 61 2.38 0.96 11.25
CA THR A 61 3.14 1.53 12.35
C THR A 61 2.29 2.08 13.50
N LYS A 62 0.97 2.24 13.34
CA LYS A 62 0.05 2.63 14.42
C LYS A 62 -0.77 1.42 14.86
N ASN A 63 -0.63 1.03 16.13
CA ASN A 63 -1.36 -0.04 16.84
C ASN A 63 -2.63 -0.52 16.10
N SER A 64 -2.53 -1.70 15.47
CA SER A 64 -3.51 -2.33 14.57
C SER A 64 -4.87 -2.69 15.20
N LYS A 65 -5.17 -2.20 16.41
CA LYS A 65 -6.47 -2.35 17.07
C LYS A 65 -7.38 -1.16 16.74
N LYS A 66 -7.89 -1.08 15.50
CA LYS A 66 -9.25 -0.57 15.17
C LYS A 66 -9.50 -0.58 13.65
N ARG A 67 -10.31 -1.57 13.24
CA ARG A 67 -11.24 -1.67 12.09
C ARG A 67 -11.51 -0.39 11.27
N ALA A 68 -11.62 -0.53 9.93
CA ALA A 68 -12.89 -0.65 9.17
C ALA A 68 -12.78 -0.11 7.72
N LYS A 69 -12.99 -1.03 6.75
CA LYS A 69 -13.57 -0.89 5.39
C LYS A 69 -13.70 0.53 4.81
N ALA A 70 -12.86 0.85 3.82
CA ALA A 70 -13.09 1.97 2.89
C ALA A 70 -14.16 1.60 1.84
N PRO A 71 -14.98 2.56 1.37
CA PRO A 71 -16.06 2.30 0.41
C PRO A 71 -15.50 2.02 -0.99
N ALA A 72 -16.22 1.19 -1.76
CA ALA A 72 -15.86 0.80 -3.12
C ALA A 72 -15.79 2.00 -4.07
N PRO A 73 -14.81 2.08 -4.99
CA PRO A 73 -14.82 3.09 -6.03
C PRO A 73 -16.00 2.83 -6.96
N THR A 74 -16.92 3.78 -7.01
CA THR A 74 -18.01 3.78 -7.99
C THR A 74 -17.42 4.23 -9.32
N SER A 75 -16.83 3.30 -10.07
CA SER A 75 -16.49 3.57 -11.47
C SER A 75 -17.78 3.60 -12.28
N ARG A 76 -18.22 4.83 -12.51
CA ARG A 76 -19.27 5.27 -13.42
C ARG A 76 -19.04 4.60 -14.78
N ALA A 77 -20.03 3.83 -15.23
CA ALA A 77 -20.09 3.31 -16.59
C ALA A 77 -19.88 4.46 -17.58
N HIS A 78 -18.87 4.35 -18.43
CA HIS A 78 -18.83 5.05 -19.70
C HIS A 78 -18.92 4.00 -20.79
N LEU A 79 -19.89 4.27 -21.68
CA LEU A 79 -20.24 3.53 -22.88
C LEU A 79 -19.04 3.14 -23.73
#